data_AF-A0A350WP67-F1
#
_entry.id   AF-A0A350WP67-F1
#
_cell.length_a   1.000
_cell.length_b   1.000
_cell.length_c   1.000
_cell.angle_alpha   90.00
_cell.angle_beta   90.00
_cell.angle_gamma   90.00
#
_symmetry.space_group_name_H-M   'P 1'
#
loop_
_entity.id
_entity.type
_entity.pdbx_description
1 polymer ?
#
loop_
_entity_poly.entity_id
_entity_poly.type
_entity_poly.pdbx_seq_one_letter_code
_entity_poly.pdbx_strand_id
1 'polypeptide(L)'
;IFDFTHHRPRTFFGEGLVTHISVADPFCSNLSDQLEAAVRATGAKTHKGGSLITIEGPRFSTKAESQTYRSWGMSIIGMTASPEAFLAREAEMCYATMAHVTDYDVWHVSESPVTVEMVIQTLNKNTEVAQTAIRNLARTLNPERTCACENALAAALITDPKIIPAATFEKLKTLVGKYYK
;
A
#
# COMPACT_ATOMS: atom_id res chain seq x y z
N ILE A 1 -4.87 -6.51 0.70
CA ILE A 1 -3.46 -6.91 0.44
C ILE A 1 -3.25 -8.27 1.06
N PHE A 2 -2.54 -9.16 0.37
CA PHE A 2 -2.02 -10.40 0.93
C PHE A 2 -0.52 -10.22 1.13
N ASP A 3 -0.04 -10.25 2.38
CA ASP A 3 1.38 -10.05 2.70
C ASP A 3 2.11 -11.39 2.77
N PHE A 4 3.00 -11.64 1.80
CA PHE A 4 3.88 -12.80 1.72
C PHE A 4 5.36 -12.39 1.89
N THR A 5 5.61 -11.23 2.50
CA THR A 5 6.95 -10.80 2.92
C THR A 5 7.31 -11.42 4.27
N HIS A 6 8.60 -11.53 4.58
CA HIS A 6 9.13 -12.24 5.74
C HIS A 6 10.17 -11.40 6.51
N HIS A 7 10.99 -10.59 5.82
CA HIS A 7 12.19 -9.97 6.41
C HIS A 7 12.05 -8.49 6.77
N ARG A 8 10.82 -7.97 6.79
CA ARG A 8 10.55 -6.54 6.89
C ARG A 8 9.91 -6.19 8.24
N PRO A 9 10.43 -5.20 8.99
CA PRO A 9 9.71 -4.65 10.13
C PRO A 9 8.34 -4.09 9.69
N ARG A 10 7.25 -4.53 10.31
CA ARG A 10 5.87 -4.20 9.87
C ARG A 10 5.14 -3.20 10.76
N THR A 11 5.81 -2.71 11.80
CA THR A 11 5.23 -1.81 12.79
C THR A 11 6.28 -0.84 13.32
N PHE A 12 5.87 0.38 13.65
CA PHE A 12 6.67 1.33 14.42
C PHE A 12 6.69 0.98 15.92
N PHE A 13 5.73 0.18 16.38
CA PHE A 13 5.46 -0.12 17.77
C PHE A 13 6.27 -1.32 18.28
N GLY A 14 6.34 -1.45 19.61
CA GLY A 14 7.22 -2.38 20.30
C GLY A 14 7.79 -1.73 21.56
N GLU A 15 8.78 -2.39 22.20
CA GLU A 15 9.59 -1.77 23.27
C GLU A 15 8.74 -1.14 24.40
N GLY A 16 7.63 -1.77 24.77
CA GLY A 16 6.74 -1.28 25.83
C GLY A 16 5.63 -0.33 25.38
N LEU A 17 5.39 -0.16 24.08
CA LEU A 17 4.17 0.44 23.54
C LEU A 17 3.59 -0.45 22.43
N VAL A 18 2.44 -1.06 22.68
CA VAL A 18 1.78 -2.02 21.78
C VAL A 18 0.51 -1.41 21.18
N THR A 19 0.32 -1.63 19.88
CA THR A 19 -0.89 -1.29 19.12
C THR A 19 -1.40 -2.50 18.34
N HIS A 20 -2.71 -2.55 18.11
CA HIS A 20 -3.34 -3.51 17.21
C HIS A 20 -4.28 -2.76 16.25
N ILE A 21 -3.69 -2.09 15.26
CA ILE A 21 -4.46 -1.29 14.31
C ILE A 21 -5.17 -2.16 13.27
N SER A 22 -6.41 -1.79 12.95
CA SER A 22 -7.16 -2.46 11.87
C SER A 22 -6.59 -2.08 10.50
N VAL A 23 -6.20 -3.11 9.75
CA VAL A 23 -5.77 -3.03 8.35
C VAL A 23 -6.70 -3.84 7.43
N ALA A 24 -7.94 -4.11 7.87
CA ALA A 24 -8.93 -4.84 7.09
C ALA A 24 -9.08 -4.26 5.67
N ASP A 25 -9.18 -2.93 5.60
CA ASP A 25 -9.08 -2.14 4.37
C ASP A 25 -7.80 -1.29 4.44
N PRO A 26 -6.67 -1.75 3.88
CA PRO A 26 -5.38 -1.09 4.08
C PRO A 26 -5.24 0.22 3.29
N PHE A 27 -6.07 0.42 2.27
CA PHE A 27 -6.11 1.65 1.48
C PHE A 27 -7.25 2.56 1.94
N CYS A 28 -7.00 3.86 1.98
CA CYS A 28 -8.02 4.86 2.27
C CYS A 28 -8.99 4.96 1.10
N SER A 29 -10.27 4.64 1.34
CA SER A 29 -11.32 4.69 0.31
C SER A 29 -11.48 6.09 -0.28
N ASN A 30 -11.55 7.12 0.56
CA ASN A 30 -11.66 8.50 0.12
C ASN A 30 -10.49 8.93 -0.80
N LEU A 31 -9.24 8.66 -0.41
CA LEU A 31 -8.09 8.98 -1.26
C LEU A 31 -8.05 8.12 -2.52
N SER A 32 -8.45 6.85 -2.44
CA SER A 32 -8.49 5.94 -3.58
C SER A 32 -9.50 6.40 -4.63
N ASP A 33 -10.65 6.94 -4.22
CA ASP A 33 -11.66 7.49 -5.13
C ASP A 33 -11.15 8.74 -5.86
N GLN A 34 -10.48 9.64 -5.13
CA GLN A 34 -9.89 10.84 -5.72
C GLN A 34 -8.74 10.49 -6.69
N LEU A 35 -7.91 9.52 -6.31
CA LEU A 35 -6.82 9.01 -7.15
C LEU A 35 -7.37 8.33 -8.42
N GLU A 36 -8.41 7.50 -8.29
CA GLU A 36 -9.07 6.87 -9.44
C GLU A 36 -9.58 7.93 -10.43
N ALA A 37 -10.27 8.96 -9.94
CA ALA A 37 -10.77 10.04 -10.79
C ALA A 37 -9.63 10.74 -11.54
N ALA A 38 -8.52 11.02 -10.85
CA ALA A 38 -7.35 11.66 -11.44
C ALA A 38 -6.67 10.79 -12.52
N VAL A 39 -6.62 9.46 -12.32
CA VAL A 39 -6.09 8.51 -13.32
C VAL A 39 -7.05 8.39 -14.50
N ARG A 40 -8.37 8.30 -14.28
CA ARG A 40 -9.37 8.23 -15.36
C ARG A 40 -9.30 9.47 -16.27
N ALA A 41 -9.02 10.64 -15.70
CA ALA A 41 -8.85 11.88 -16.46
C ALA A 41 -7.63 11.88 -17.40
N THR A 42 -6.69 10.94 -17.26
CA THR A 42 -5.59 10.75 -18.22
C THR A 42 -6.03 10.01 -19.50
N GLY A 43 -7.22 9.40 -19.50
CA GLY A 43 -7.69 8.51 -20.57
C GLY A 43 -7.13 7.09 -20.50
N ALA A 44 -6.26 6.79 -19.53
CA ALA A 44 -5.72 5.45 -19.36
C ALA A 44 -6.80 4.44 -18.90
N LYS A 45 -6.69 3.20 -19.39
CA LYS A 45 -7.52 2.09 -18.93
C LYS A 45 -7.25 1.86 -17.44
N THR A 46 -8.29 1.98 -16.62
CA THR A 46 -8.18 1.97 -15.16
C THR A 46 -9.13 0.93 -14.58
N HIS A 47 -8.65 0.18 -13.58
CA HIS A 47 -9.43 -0.77 -12.80
C HIS A 47 -9.46 -0.30 -11.35
N LYS A 48 -10.63 -0.28 -10.73
CA LYS A 48 -10.81 0.05 -9.31
C LYS A 48 -10.92 -1.23 -8.50
N GLY A 49 -10.20 -1.29 -7.38
CA GLY A 49 -10.18 -2.45 -6.49
C GLY A 49 -9.24 -3.54 -6.98
N GLY A 50 -9.48 -4.76 -6.52
CA GLY A 50 -8.62 -5.91 -6.75
C GLY A 50 -7.73 -6.25 -5.55
N SER A 51 -7.26 -7.49 -5.53
CA SER A 51 -6.42 -8.02 -4.46
C SER A 51 -4.96 -7.98 -4.90
N LEU A 52 -4.13 -7.27 -4.14
CA LEU A 52 -2.68 -7.23 -4.33
C LEU A 52 -1.99 -8.24 -3.41
N ILE A 53 -1.15 -9.10 -3.97
CA ILE A 53 -0.20 -9.90 -3.20
C ILE A 53 1.19 -9.24 -3.22
N THR A 54 1.76 -9.03 -2.04
CA THR A 54 3.15 -8.56 -1.90
C THR A 54 4.05 -9.75 -1.61
N ILE A 55 5.01 -10.04 -2.48
CA ILE A 55 6.04 -11.06 -2.24
C ILE A 55 7.37 -10.40 -1.81
N GLU A 56 8.27 -11.20 -1.26
CA GLU A 56 9.57 -10.70 -0.78
C GLU A 56 10.48 -10.17 -1.91
N GLY A 57 10.52 -10.85 -3.06
CA GLY A 57 11.56 -10.61 -4.06
C GLY A 57 12.95 -11.11 -3.60
N PRO A 58 14.05 -10.79 -4.31
CA PRO A 58 14.11 -10.01 -5.57
C PRO A 58 13.76 -10.84 -6.81
N ARG A 59 13.64 -12.17 -6.70
CA ARG A 59 13.22 -13.01 -7.81
C ARG A 59 11.75 -12.78 -8.16
N PHE A 60 11.42 -12.92 -9.43
CA PHE A 60 10.03 -13.09 -9.85
C PHE A 60 9.47 -14.44 -9.37
N SER A 61 8.15 -14.57 -9.46
CA SER A 61 7.45 -15.81 -9.17
C SER A 61 7.86 -16.91 -10.15
N THR A 62 7.81 -18.15 -9.67
CA THR A 62 7.73 -19.32 -10.55
C THR A 62 6.33 -19.43 -11.15
N LYS A 63 6.17 -20.22 -12.22
CA LYS A 63 4.84 -20.51 -12.81
C LYS A 63 3.88 -21.11 -11.80
N ALA A 64 4.38 -21.99 -10.92
CA ALA A 64 3.57 -22.63 -9.88
C ALA A 64 3.05 -21.60 -8.86
N GLU A 65 3.89 -20.68 -8.41
CA GLU A 65 3.50 -19.58 -7.53
C GLU A 65 2.46 -18.67 -8.19
N SER A 66 2.72 -18.24 -9.44
CA SER A 66 1.79 -17.38 -10.18
C SER A 66 0.41 -18.02 -10.34
N GLN A 67 0.34 -19.31 -10.71
CA GLN A 67 -0.93 -20.05 -10.80
C GLN A 67 -1.60 -20.20 -9.43
N THR A 68 -0.83 -20.39 -8.37
CA THR A 68 -1.34 -20.45 -6.99
C THR A 68 -2.00 -19.13 -6.62
N TYR A 69 -1.32 -18.00 -6.81
CA TYR A 69 -1.87 -16.67 -6.47
C TYR A 69 -3.14 -16.35 -7.28
N ARG A 70 -3.18 -16.75 -8.55
CA ARG A 70 -4.40 -16.65 -9.38
C ARG A 70 -5.54 -17.50 -8.84
N SER A 71 -5.25 -18.74 -8.41
CA SER A 71 -6.25 -19.62 -7.80
C SER A 71 -6.81 -19.07 -6.48
N TRP A 72 -6.05 -18.22 -5.78
CA TRP A 72 -6.50 -17.49 -4.60
C TRP A 72 -7.29 -16.22 -4.93
N GLY A 73 -7.48 -15.89 -6.22
CA GLY A 73 -8.18 -14.69 -6.67
C GLY A 73 -7.36 -13.40 -6.56
N MET A 74 -6.03 -13.49 -6.46
CA MET A 74 -5.17 -12.30 -6.50
C MET A 74 -5.22 -11.66 -7.89
N SER A 75 -5.38 -10.33 -7.92
CA SER A 75 -5.52 -9.54 -9.14
C SER A 75 -4.16 -9.07 -9.68
N ILE A 76 -3.27 -8.64 -8.79
CA ILE A 76 -1.94 -8.14 -9.12
C ILE A 76 -0.91 -8.60 -8.09
N ILE A 77 0.34 -8.65 -8.52
CA ILE A 77 1.51 -8.97 -7.70
C ILE A 77 2.45 -7.77 -7.64
N GLY A 78 3.09 -7.57 -6.48
CA GLY A 78 4.13 -6.57 -6.30
C GLY A 78 5.10 -6.95 -5.19
N MET A 79 6.03 -6.05 -4.89
CA MET A 79 7.07 -6.29 -3.89
C MET A 79 7.20 -5.17 -2.85
N THR A 80 6.34 -4.15 -2.85
CA THR A 80 6.57 -2.91 -2.06
C THR A 80 5.41 -2.48 -1.17
N ALA A 81 4.16 -2.81 -1.51
CA ALA A 81 2.98 -2.33 -0.76
C ALA A 81 2.93 -2.82 0.69
N SER A 82 3.60 -3.94 1.01
CA SER A 82 3.81 -4.43 2.38
C SER A 82 5.27 -4.24 2.78
N PRO A 83 5.58 -3.60 3.92
CA PRO A 83 4.66 -3.13 4.96
C PRO A 83 4.19 -1.68 4.81
N GLU A 84 4.48 -1.00 3.69
CA GLU A 84 4.22 0.44 3.51
C GLU A 84 2.77 0.84 3.85
N ALA A 85 1.78 0.09 3.38
CA ALA A 85 0.37 0.36 3.67
C ALA A 85 0.02 0.21 5.16
N PHE A 86 0.69 -0.70 5.87
CA PHE A 86 0.48 -0.94 7.30
C PHE A 86 1.11 0.18 8.14
N LEU A 87 2.32 0.58 7.78
CA LEU A 87 3.03 1.69 8.42
C LEU A 87 2.29 3.02 8.18
N ALA A 88 1.78 3.26 6.98
CA ALA A 88 0.97 4.44 6.71
C ALA A 88 -0.32 4.47 7.54
N ARG A 89 -0.93 3.30 7.77
CA ARG A 89 -2.07 3.16 8.67
C ARG A 89 -1.71 3.47 10.12
N GLU A 90 -0.59 2.95 10.61
CA GLU A 90 -0.05 3.27 11.94
C GLU A 90 0.32 4.75 12.10
N ALA A 91 0.70 5.42 11.01
CA ALA A 91 0.95 6.86 10.99
C ALA A 91 -0.31 7.72 10.78
N GLU A 92 -1.49 7.11 10.74
CA GLU A 92 -2.78 7.80 10.53
C GLU A 92 -2.84 8.64 9.25
N MET A 93 -2.11 8.17 8.24
CA MET A 93 -2.05 8.77 6.91
C MET A 93 -3.10 8.14 6.00
N CYS A 94 -3.77 8.97 5.20
CA CYS A 94 -4.51 8.47 4.04
C CYS A 94 -3.49 7.92 3.03
N TYR A 95 -3.55 6.61 2.77
CA TYR A 95 -2.66 5.92 1.84
C TYR A 95 -3.48 5.20 0.76
N ALA A 96 -3.07 5.32 -0.49
CA ALA A 96 -3.70 4.67 -1.64
C ALA A 96 -2.62 4.26 -2.64
N THR A 97 -2.89 3.21 -3.43
CA THR A 97 -1.94 2.68 -4.40
C THR A 97 -2.47 2.83 -5.83
N MET A 98 -1.68 3.51 -6.67
CA MET A 98 -1.85 3.50 -8.13
C MET A 98 -0.90 2.44 -8.70
N ALA A 99 -1.40 1.22 -8.86
CA ALA A 99 -0.59 0.12 -9.40
C ALA A 99 -0.54 0.17 -10.94
N HIS A 100 0.66 0.18 -11.48
CA HIS A 100 0.90 0.15 -12.92
C HIS A 100 1.28 -1.26 -13.37
N VAL A 101 0.40 -1.88 -14.17
CA VAL A 101 0.66 -3.22 -14.73
C VAL A 101 1.75 -3.10 -15.79
N THR A 102 2.86 -3.81 -15.59
CA THR A 102 4.00 -3.85 -16.51
C THR A 102 4.02 -5.07 -17.40
N ASP A 103 3.45 -6.17 -16.91
CA ASP A 103 3.47 -7.50 -17.52
C ASP A 103 2.43 -8.39 -16.85
N TYR A 104 2.31 -9.63 -17.34
CA TYR A 104 1.38 -10.63 -16.80
C TYR A 104 2.05 -11.61 -15.84
N ASP A 105 3.11 -11.21 -15.11
CA ASP A 105 3.95 -12.14 -14.35
C ASP A 105 4.38 -13.31 -15.27
N VAL A 106 4.51 -14.53 -14.76
CA VAL A 106 4.97 -15.69 -15.58
C VAL A 106 3.86 -16.67 -15.98
N TRP A 107 2.58 -16.37 -15.73
CA TRP A 107 1.48 -17.33 -15.99
C TRP A 107 1.02 -17.37 -17.45
N HIS A 108 1.21 -16.30 -18.22
CA HIS A 108 0.68 -16.20 -19.57
C HIS A 108 1.60 -16.92 -20.57
N VAL A 109 1.15 -18.07 -21.09
CA VAL A 109 1.97 -18.98 -21.92
C VAL A 109 2.09 -18.53 -23.38
N SER A 110 1.16 -17.70 -23.86
CA SER A 110 1.10 -17.23 -25.26
C SER A 110 1.87 -15.93 -25.51
N GLU A 111 2.50 -15.34 -24.49
CA GLU A 111 3.41 -14.21 -24.63
C GLU A 111 4.85 -14.67 -24.37
N SER A 112 5.81 -14.03 -25.03
CA SER A 112 7.23 -14.23 -24.74
C SER A 112 7.48 -14.06 -23.23
N PRO A 113 8.38 -14.86 -22.61
CA PRO A 113 8.76 -14.65 -21.22
C PRO A 113 9.10 -13.18 -20.96
N VAL A 114 8.69 -12.65 -19.81
CA VAL A 114 8.96 -11.24 -19.47
C VAL A 114 10.46 -10.95 -19.56
N THR A 115 10.84 -9.98 -20.39
CA THR A 115 12.22 -9.50 -20.48
C THR A 115 12.33 -8.11 -19.84
N VAL A 116 13.54 -7.75 -19.42
CA VAL A 116 13.82 -6.45 -18.80
C VAL A 116 13.45 -5.31 -19.76
N GLU A 117 13.70 -5.48 -21.06
CA GLU A 117 13.40 -4.47 -22.09
C GLU A 117 11.90 -4.21 -22.22
N MET A 118 11.06 -5.27 -22.21
CA MET A 118 9.61 -5.14 -22.25
C MET A 118 9.08 -4.39 -21.02
N VAL A 119 9.64 -4.71 -19.85
CA VAL A 119 9.30 -4.03 -18.60
C VAL A 119 9.67 -2.54 -18.69
N ILE A 120 10.86 -2.19 -19.17
CA ILE A 120 11.31 -0.79 -19.32
C ILE A 120 10.40 0.01 -20.26
N GLN A 121 10.02 -0.57 -21.41
CA GLN A 121 9.14 0.14 -22.35
C GLN A 121 7.76 0.42 -21.75
N THR A 122 7.15 -0.57 -21.11
CA THR A 122 5.87 -0.41 -20.43
C THR A 122 5.99 0.57 -19.25
N LEU A 123 7.09 0.52 -18.49
CA LEU A 123 7.35 1.45 -17.40
C LEU A 123 7.41 2.90 -17.87
N ASN A 124 8.05 3.20 -19.00
CA ASN A 124 8.12 4.57 -19.51
C ASN A 124 6.72 5.12 -19.85
N LYS A 125 5.90 4.32 -20.55
CA LYS A 125 4.51 4.70 -20.85
C LYS A 125 3.68 4.88 -19.57
N ASN A 126 3.84 3.97 -18.62
CA ASN A 126 3.16 4.05 -17.32
C ASN A 126 3.61 5.27 -16.51
N THR A 127 4.86 5.70 -16.65
CA THR A 127 5.41 6.89 -15.97
C THR A 127 4.71 8.16 -16.42
N GLU A 128 4.45 8.34 -17.72
CA GLU A 128 3.72 9.51 -18.23
C GLU A 128 2.29 9.59 -17.66
N VAL A 129 1.60 8.45 -17.60
CA VAL A 129 0.28 8.33 -16.97
C VAL A 129 0.36 8.69 -15.49
N ALA A 130 1.34 8.13 -14.77
CA ALA A 130 1.54 8.37 -13.34
C ALA A 130 1.75 9.86 -13.04
N GLN A 131 2.67 10.51 -13.76
CA GLN A 131 2.96 11.93 -13.60
C GLN A 131 1.75 12.81 -13.91
N THR A 132 0.97 12.47 -14.93
CA THR A 132 -0.22 13.22 -15.30
C THR A 132 -1.34 13.02 -14.27
N ALA A 133 -1.55 11.80 -13.79
CA ALA A 133 -2.51 11.49 -12.74
C ALA A 133 -2.16 12.22 -11.44
N ILE A 134 -0.89 12.23 -11.03
CA ILE A 134 -0.44 12.98 -9.83
C ILE A 134 -0.68 14.47 -10.00
N ARG A 135 -0.39 15.05 -11.17
CA ARG A 135 -0.69 16.47 -11.46
C ARG A 135 -2.18 16.78 -11.41
N ASN A 136 -3.01 15.89 -11.93
CA ASN A 136 -4.47 16.03 -11.87
C ASN A 136 -4.95 15.97 -10.42
N LEU A 137 -4.52 14.95 -9.67
CA LEU A 137 -4.87 14.79 -8.26
C LEU A 137 -4.46 16.01 -7.46
N ALA A 138 -3.23 16.51 -7.61
CA ALA A 138 -2.75 17.69 -6.89
C ALA A 138 -3.61 18.95 -7.13
N ARG A 139 -4.27 19.06 -8.29
CA ARG A 139 -5.18 20.19 -8.61
C ARG A 139 -6.58 20.01 -8.05
N THR A 140 -7.04 18.77 -7.91
CA THR A 140 -8.43 18.45 -7.54
C THR A 140 -8.57 17.82 -6.16
N LEU A 141 -7.46 17.65 -5.44
CA LEU A 141 -7.44 17.01 -4.13
C LEU A 141 -8.33 17.78 -3.17
N ASN A 142 -9.38 17.13 -2.70
CA ASN A 142 -10.15 17.60 -1.55
C ASN A 142 -9.41 17.13 -0.29
N PRO A 143 -8.89 18.06 0.54
CA PRO A 143 -8.19 17.70 1.78
C PRO A 143 -9.13 17.24 2.89
N GLU A 144 -10.45 17.43 2.75
CA GLU A 144 -11.43 16.99 3.73
C GLU A 144 -11.44 15.46 3.85
N ARG A 145 -11.20 14.97 5.06
CA ARG A 145 -11.12 13.53 5.35
C ARG A 145 -12.48 13.03 5.81
N THR A 146 -13.21 12.36 4.92
CA THR A 146 -14.45 11.63 5.28
C THR A 146 -14.18 10.18 5.71
N CYS A 147 -12.91 9.82 5.93
CA CYS A 147 -12.44 8.48 6.29
C CYS A 147 -11.98 8.40 7.75
N ALA A 148 -11.82 7.19 8.26
CA ALA A 148 -11.35 6.96 9.64
C ALA A 148 -9.83 7.02 9.81
N CYS A 149 -9.05 7.33 8.77
CA CYS A 149 -7.58 7.25 8.80
C CYS A 149 -6.96 8.16 9.86
N GLU A 150 -7.48 9.37 10.05
CA GLU A 150 -6.92 10.37 10.96
C GLU A 150 -6.93 9.95 12.43
N ASN A 151 -7.83 9.04 12.82
CA ASN A 151 -7.98 8.60 14.20
C ASN A 151 -7.87 7.07 14.33
N ALA A 152 -7.20 6.42 13.38
CA ALA A 152 -7.09 4.97 13.32
C ALA A 152 -6.36 4.36 14.53
N LEU A 153 -5.47 5.10 15.20
CA LEU A 153 -4.79 4.66 16.42
C LEU A 153 -5.64 4.81 17.68
N ALA A 154 -6.66 5.69 17.68
CA ALA A 154 -7.41 6.06 18.88
C ALA A 154 -8.00 4.85 19.63
N ALA A 155 -8.45 3.83 18.89
CA ALA A 155 -9.01 2.60 19.44
C ALA A 155 -8.04 1.40 19.38
N ALA A 156 -6.80 1.60 18.92
CA ALA A 156 -5.82 0.54 18.70
C ALA A 156 -4.75 0.47 19.82
N LEU A 157 -4.59 1.53 20.60
CA LEU A 157 -3.65 1.62 21.72
C LEU A 157 -4.21 0.89 22.96
N ILE A 158 -3.50 -0.11 23.45
CA ILE A 158 -3.90 -0.92 24.61
C ILE A 158 -2.99 -0.75 25.83
N THR A 159 -1.80 -0.18 25.64
CA THR A 159 -0.80 -0.08 26.71
C THR A 159 -1.18 1.01 27.71
N ASP A 160 -1.12 0.72 29.01
CA ASP A 160 -1.32 1.74 30.05
C ASP A 160 -0.24 2.84 29.89
N PRO A 161 -0.63 4.12 29.70
CA PRO A 161 0.31 5.24 29.58
C PRO A 161 1.41 5.27 30.65
N LYS A 162 1.09 4.83 31.88
CA LYS A 162 2.00 4.94 33.04
C LYS A 162 3.20 4.00 32.97
N ILE A 163 3.12 2.95 32.16
CA ILE A 163 4.18 1.93 32.05
C ILE A 163 4.98 2.03 30.75
N ILE A 164 4.64 2.98 29.87
CA ILE A 164 5.37 3.21 28.62
C ILE A 164 6.77 3.75 28.96
N PRO A 165 7.86 3.11 28.50
CA PRO A 165 9.20 3.63 28.70
C PRO A 165 9.37 5.01 28.06
N ALA A 166 10.01 5.96 28.77
CA ALA A 166 10.18 7.34 28.28
C ALA A 166 10.90 7.41 26.92
N ALA A 167 11.89 6.54 26.69
CA ALA A 167 12.60 6.46 25.42
C ALA A 167 11.68 6.03 24.26
N THR A 168 10.81 5.03 24.50
CA THR A 168 9.82 4.56 23.53
C THR A 168 8.79 5.64 23.24
N PHE A 169 8.32 6.35 24.27
CA PHE A 169 7.39 7.47 24.11
C PHE A 169 8.00 8.58 23.25
N GLU A 170 9.22 9.04 23.56
CA GLU A 170 9.86 10.11 22.77
C GLU A 170 10.11 9.68 21.32
N LYS A 171 10.49 8.41 21.08
CA LYS A 171 10.64 7.85 19.72
C LYS A 171 9.32 7.87 18.92
N LEU A 172 8.20 7.59 19.56
CA LEU A 172 6.87 7.44 18.91
C LEU A 172 5.96 8.67 19.07
N LYS A 173 6.47 9.74 19.71
CA LYS A 173 5.72 10.95 20.05
C LYS A 173 4.99 11.58 18.88
N THR A 174 5.59 11.57 17.69
CA THR A 174 4.97 12.11 16.47
C THR A 174 3.71 11.34 16.07
N LEU A 175 3.65 10.03 16.34
CA LEU A 175 2.52 9.17 15.99
C LEU A 175 1.44 9.20 17.08
N VAL A 176 1.84 9.13 18.35
CA VAL A 176 0.91 8.91 19.46
C VAL A 176 0.71 10.09 20.40
N GLY A 177 1.51 11.15 20.29
CA GLY A 177 1.54 12.24 21.27
C GLY A 177 0.19 12.91 21.49
N LYS A 178 -0.69 12.93 20.47
CA LYS A 178 -2.04 13.49 20.61
C LYS A 178 -2.98 12.65 21.50
N TYR A 179 -2.66 11.39 21.78
CA TYR A 179 -3.44 10.46 22.61
C TYR A 179 -3.01 10.42 24.07
N TYR A 180 -1.79 10.88 24.38
CA TYR A 180 -1.23 10.90 25.72
C TYR A 180 -1.08 12.37 26.15
N LYS A 181 -2.06 12.86 26.92
CA LYS A 181 -2.07 14.20 27.52
C LYS A 181 -1.61 14.15 28.97
#